data_AF-A0A0C2GIK8-F1
#
_entry.id   AF-A0A0C2GIK8-F1
#
_cell.length_a   1.000
_cell.length_b   1.000
_cell.length_c   1.000
_cell.angle_alpha   90.00
_cell.angle_beta   90.00
_cell.angle_gamma   90.00
#
_symmetry.space_group_name_H-M   'P 1'
#
loop_
_entity.id
_entity.type
_entity.pdbx_description
1 polymer ?
#
loop_
_entity_poly.entity_id
_entity_poly.type
_entity_poly.pdbx_seq_one_letter_code
_entity_poly.pdbx_strand_id
1 'polypeptide(L)'
;MVRIFKEDDSEFSVGLGSQSEVRRAPTVHVSHQEDAASEILTNDAAEEDEEEKLPTTPIPEATSKCNSQVLKKLMLEQMTSNSSESKRKINVAAEAKFGGNVDVICSRGHFSYVFSSNLYCEASKDLVTCIAFRQTLSG
;
A
#
# COMPACT_ATOMS: atom_id res chain seq x y z
N MET A 1 -47.05 22.12 1.02
CA MET A 1 -47.44 20.70 0.96
C MET A 1 -46.18 19.86 1.03
N VAL A 2 -45.73 19.54 2.26
CA VAL A 2 -44.54 18.72 2.50
C VAL A 2 -44.97 17.25 2.37
N ARG A 3 -44.41 16.51 1.41
CA ARG A 3 -44.58 15.06 1.35
C ARG A 3 -43.39 14.41 2.05
N ILE A 4 -43.64 13.97 3.27
CA ILE A 4 -42.81 13.02 4.00
C ILE A 4 -43.05 11.65 3.36
N PHE A 5 -42.00 11.01 2.87
CA PHE A 5 -42.01 9.58 2.56
C PHE A 5 -41.21 8.85 3.63
N LYS A 6 -41.92 7.97 4.32
CA LYS A 6 -41.51 7.08 5.39
C LYS A 6 -40.61 5.98 4.79
N GLU A 7 -39.40 5.82 5.32
CA GLU A 7 -38.53 4.69 5.04
C GLU A 7 -39.10 3.45 5.74
N ASP A 8 -39.30 2.38 4.96
CA ASP A 8 -39.85 1.11 5.43
C ASP A 8 -38.69 0.11 5.50
N ASP A 9 -38.29 -0.21 6.73
CA ASP A 9 -37.39 -1.31 7.07
C ASP A 9 -38.01 -2.64 6.63
N SER A 10 -37.37 -3.31 5.68
CA SER A 10 -37.64 -4.72 5.40
C SER A 10 -36.35 -5.53 5.48
N GLU A 11 -36.28 -6.32 6.55
CA GLU A 11 -35.31 -7.38 6.77
C GLU A 11 -35.29 -8.34 5.59
N PHE A 12 -34.11 -8.61 5.05
CA PHE A 12 -33.89 -9.75 4.17
C PHE A 12 -32.83 -10.67 4.79
N SER A 13 -33.33 -11.72 5.43
CA SER A 13 -32.54 -12.85 5.92
C SER A 13 -32.25 -13.80 4.75
N VAL A 14 -30.99 -13.98 4.38
CA VAL A 14 -30.52 -15.19 3.70
C VAL A 14 -29.18 -15.59 4.31
N GLY A 15 -29.23 -16.62 5.15
CA GLY A 15 -28.08 -17.39 5.55
C GLY A 15 -27.70 -18.37 4.44
N LEU A 16 -26.41 -18.46 4.15
CA LEU A 16 -25.74 -19.65 3.63
C LEU A 16 -24.27 -19.54 4.02
N GLY A 17 -23.90 -20.37 5.00
CA GLY A 17 -22.54 -20.45 5.50
C GLY A 17 -21.59 -21.03 4.46
N SER A 18 -20.38 -20.49 4.46
CA SER A 18 -19.20 -21.21 4.01
C SER A 18 -18.11 -20.95 5.04
N GLN A 19 -17.98 -21.88 5.99
CA GLN A 19 -16.90 -21.85 6.97
C GLN A 19 -15.62 -22.24 6.25
N SER A 20 -14.88 -21.24 5.76
CA SER A 20 -13.46 -21.42 5.44
C SER A 20 -12.69 -21.30 6.75
N GLU A 21 -12.38 -22.43 7.39
CA GLU A 21 -11.45 -22.49 8.52
C GLU A 21 -10.07 -22.02 8.06
N VAL A 22 -9.76 -20.75 8.31
CA VAL A 22 -8.41 -20.21 8.14
C VAL A 22 -7.56 -20.79 9.28
N ARG A 23 -6.78 -21.84 8.98
CA ARG A 23 -5.77 -22.38 9.90
C ARG A 23 -4.73 -21.29 10.18
N ARG A 24 -4.72 -20.76 11.41
CA ARG A 24 -3.66 -19.86 11.89
C ARG A 24 -2.40 -20.68 12.18
N ALA A 25 -1.24 -20.16 11.78
CA ALA A 25 0.05 -20.71 12.19
C ALA A 25 0.24 -20.54 13.72
N PRO A 26 0.88 -21.48 14.41
CA PRO A 26 1.12 -21.37 15.85
C PRO A 26 2.14 -20.26 16.15
N THR A 27 1.94 -19.57 17.27
CA THR A 27 2.91 -18.61 17.82
C THR A 27 4.15 -19.37 18.30
N VAL A 28 5.30 -19.10 17.68
CA VAL A 28 6.60 -19.53 18.20
C VAL A 28 6.95 -18.59 19.34
N HIS A 29 6.82 -19.08 20.58
CA HIS A 29 7.41 -18.42 21.74
C HIS A 29 8.91 -18.73 21.76
N VAL A 30 9.74 -17.75 21.38
CA VAL A 30 11.18 -17.84 21.58
C VAL A 30 11.49 -17.36 22.99
N SER A 31 11.75 -18.31 23.89
CA SER A 31 12.30 -18.06 25.20
C SER A 31 13.79 -17.74 25.05
N HIS A 32 14.16 -16.46 25.04
CA HIS A 32 15.54 -16.06 25.26
C HIS A 32 15.79 -15.99 26.76
N GLN A 33 16.67 -16.89 27.21
CA GLN A 33 17.21 -17.00 28.55
C GLN A 33 17.88 -15.68 28.97
N GLU A 34 17.45 -15.14 30.11
CA GLU A 34 18.15 -14.08 30.84
C GLU A 34 19.26 -14.75 31.67
N ASP A 35 20.52 -14.45 31.39
CA ASP A 35 21.63 -14.74 32.30
C ASP A 35 22.31 -13.43 32.71
N ALA A 36 22.37 -13.25 34.02
CA ALA A 36 22.84 -12.05 34.70
C ALA A 36 24.34 -12.11 35.07
N ALA A 37 24.95 -10.92 34.95
CA ALA A 37 26.02 -10.32 35.77
C ALA A 37 27.46 -10.90 35.80
N SER A 38 28.43 -10.08 35.37
CA SER A 38 29.43 -9.37 36.21
C SER A 38 30.33 -8.49 35.29
N GLU A 39 30.32 -7.15 35.41
CA GLU A 39 31.30 -6.30 36.15
C GLU A 39 32.75 -6.45 35.59
N ILE A 40 33.50 -5.47 35.04
CA ILE A 40 33.78 -4.07 35.40
C ILE A 40 34.67 -3.36 34.32
N LEU A 41 34.38 -2.07 34.10
CA LEU A 41 35.18 -0.86 33.79
C LEU A 41 36.35 -0.77 32.76
N THR A 42 36.25 0.37 32.03
CA THR A 42 37.26 1.33 31.53
C THR A 42 38.09 0.98 30.30
N ASN A 43 37.91 1.75 29.20
CA ASN A 43 38.79 2.86 28.83
C ASN A 43 38.19 3.66 27.65
N ASP A 44 38.09 4.98 27.83
CA ASP A 44 37.95 5.96 26.75
C ASP A 44 39.26 6.05 25.94
N ALA A 45 39.17 5.94 24.62
CA ALA A 45 39.92 6.75 23.65
C ALA A 45 39.53 6.34 22.23
N ALA A 46 39.17 7.33 21.43
CA ALA A 46 38.79 7.22 20.04
C ALA A 46 39.95 6.77 19.14
N GLU A 47 39.68 5.82 18.25
CA GLU A 47 40.37 5.71 16.96
C GLU A 47 39.31 5.41 15.89
N GLU A 48 39.28 6.29 14.89
CA GLU A 48 38.32 6.34 13.80
C GLU A 48 38.67 5.24 12.79
N ASP A 49 37.89 4.15 12.79
CA ASP A 49 37.93 3.19 11.68
C ASP A 49 37.31 3.85 10.44
N GLU A 50 38.17 4.20 9.48
CA GLU A 50 37.77 4.59 8.14
C GLU A 50 37.08 3.40 7.45
N GLU A 51 35.77 3.30 7.65
CA GLU A 51 34.91 2.44 6.84
C GLU A 51 34.98 2.97 5.41
N GLU A 52 35.67 2.24 4.54
CA GLU A 52 35.78 2.49 3.11
C GLU A 52 34.36 2.52 2.51
N LYS A 53 33.76 3.71 2.50
CA LYS A 53 32.41 3.95 2.01
C LYS A 53 32.41 3.68 0.52
N LEU A 54 32.01 2.46 0.16
CA LEU A 54 31.67 2.07 -1.20
C LEU A 54 30.85 3.22 -1.82
N PRO A 55 31.19 3.69 -3.04
CA PRO A 55 30.46 4.78 -3.65
C PRO A 55 29.04 4.29 -3.96
N THR A 56 28.11 4.54 -3.02
CA THR A 56 26.68 4.53 -3.30
C THR A 56 26.41 5.75 -4.16
N THR A 57 26.73 5.65 -5.45
CA THR A 57 26.09 6.50 -6.44
C THR A 57 24.59 6.33 -6.23
N PRO A 58 23.83 7.42 -5.98
CA PRO A 58 22.39 7.32 -5.94
C PRO A 58 21.96 6.69 -7.25
N ILE A 59 21.32 5.52 -7.17
CA ILE A 59 20.62 4.94 -8.31
C ILE A 59 19.73 6.09 -8.81
N PRO A 60 19.84 6.54 -10.06
CA PRO A 60 19.08 7.68 -10.54
C PRO A 60 17.63 7.41 -10.20
N GLU A 61 17.04 8.23 -9.32
CA GLU A 61 15.63 8.12 -8.99
C GLU A 61 14.90 8.19 -10.31
N ALA A 62 14.37 7.04 -10.73
CA ALA A 62 13.85 6.85 -12.06
C ALA A 62 12.86 7.99 -12.32
N THR A 63 13.12 8.70 -13.41
CA THR A 63 12.19 9.59 -14.12
C THR A 63 10.76 9.26 -13.72
N SER A 64 10.07 10.19 -13.08
CA SER A 64 8.76 10.00 -12.43
C SER A 64 7.96 8.83 -13.01
N LYS A 65 7.65 7.81 -12.19
CA LYS A 65 6.86 6.61 -12.57
C LYS A 65 5.38 6.91 -12.86
N CYS A 66 5.14 7.99 -13.59
CA CYS A 66 3.84 8.55 -13.86
C CYS A 66 3.87 9.32 -15.17
N ASN A 67 2.96 8.98 -16.08
CA ASN A 67 2.84 9.63 -17.38
C ASN A 67 1.59 10.55 -17.49
N SER A 68 0.80 10.66 -16.42
CA SER A 68 -0.41 11.48 -16.38
C SER A 68 -0.53 12.26 -15.08
N GLN A 69 -0.28 13.57 -15.13
CA GLN A 69 -0.45 14.48 -13.99
C GLN A 69 -1.91 14.51 -13.50
N VAL A 70 -2.87 14.36 -14.41
CA VAL A 70 -4.30 14.31 -14.07
C VAL A 70 -4.60 13.08 -13.20
N LEU A 71 -4.04 11.92 -13.58
CA LEU A 71 -4.18 10.69 -12.79
C LEU A 71 -3.47 10.83 -11.44
N LYS A 72 -2.27 11.42 -11.41
CA LYS A 72 -1.53 11.67 -10.16
C LYS A 72 -2.33 12.50 -9.17
N LYS A 73 -2.91 13.61 -9.62
CA LYS A 73 -3.71 14.49 -8.77
C LYS A 73 -4.94 13.76 -8.23
N LEU A 74 -5.67 13.05 -9.10
CA LEU A 74 -6.82 12.24 -8.70
C LEU A 74 -6.43 11.19 -7.66
N MET A 75 -5.30 10.49 -7.84
CA MET A 75 -4.82 9.52 -6.87
C MET A 75 -4.56 10.16 -5.50
N LEU A 76 -3.80 11.26 -5.45
CA LEU A 76 -3.47 11.93 -4.18
C LEU A 76 -4.71 12.46 -3.43
N GLU A 77 -5.74 12.89 -4.16
CA GLU A 77 -7.03 13.31 -3.60
C GLU A 77 -7.82 12.14 -3.00
N GLN A 78 -7.77 10.96 -3.63
CA GLN A 78 -8.53 9.78 -3.21
C GLN A 78 -7.80 8.89 -2.19
N MET A 79 -6.48 9.06 -2.03
CA MET A 79 -5.66 8.31 -1.07
C MET A 79 -5.97 8.67 0.39
N THR A 80 -6.10 7.63 1.21
CA THR A 80 -6.22 7.66 2.67
C THR A 80 -5.09 6.82 3.31
N SER A 81 -5.01 6.79 4.64
CA SER A 81 -4.06 5.93 5.36
C SER A 81 -4.36 4.42 5.26
N ASN A 82 -5.54 4.05 4.76
CA ASN A 82 -5.96 2.67 4.52
C ASN A 82 -5.76 2.31 3.03
N SER A 83 -4.93 1.29 2.77
CA SER A 83 -4.60 0.86 1.40
C SER A 83 -5.80 0.30 0.64
N SER A 84 -6.68 -0.47 1.31
CA SER A 84 -7.87 -1.04 0.68
C SER A 84 -8.89 0.03 0.31
N GLU A 85 -9.10 1.01 1.18
CA GLU A 85 -9.98 2.15 0.87
C GLU A 85 -9.41 3.00 -0.26
N SER A 86 -8.12 3.32 -0.21
CA SER A 86 -7.42 4.05 -1.28
C SER A 86 -7.58 3.35 -2.62
N LYS A 87 -7.33 2.03 -2.67
CA LYS A 87 -7.51 1.22 -3.88
C LYS A 87 -8.93 1.37 -4.44
N ARG A 88 -9.95 1.20 -3.61
CA ARG A 88 -11.36 1.28 -4.04
C ARG A 88 -11.73 2.67 -4.55
N LYS A 89 -11.34 3.74 -3.83
CA LYS A 89 -11.65 5.12 -4.22
C LYS A 89 -10.95 5.52 -5.52
N ILE A 90 -9.67 5.18 -5.67
CA ILE A 90 -8.90 5.51 -6.87
C ILE A 90 -9.46 4.76 -8.08
N ASN A 91 -9.75 3.46 -7.97
CA ASN A 91 -10.27 2.68 -9.09
C ASN A 91 -11.59 3.27 -9.61
N VAL A 92 -12.58 3.48 -8.72
CA VAL A 92 -13.88 4.08 -9.11
C VAL A 92 -13.71 5.46 -9.73
N ALA A 93 -12.89 6.33 -9.12
CA ALA A 93 -12.68 7.68 -9.64
C ALA A 93 -11.91 7.69 -10.97
N ALA A 94 -10.93 6.80 -11.14
CA ALA A 94 -10.14 6.70 -12.36
C ALA A 94 -10.96 6.15 -13.53
N GLU A 95 -11.75 5.10 -13.31
CA GLU A 95 -12.66 4.56 -14.33
C GLU A 95 -13.70 5.61 -14.74
N ALA A 96 -14.26 6.35 -13.78
CA ALA A 96 -15.17 7.46 -14.07
C ALA A 96 -14.51 8.60 -14.86
N LYS A 97 -13.21 8.87 -14.62
CA LYS A 97 -12.49 9.99 -15.26
C LYS A 97 -11.91 9.65 -16.63
N PHE A 98 -11.39 8.44 -16.81
CA PHE A 98 -10.63 8.03 -18.00
C PHE A 98 -11.40 7.04 -18.89
N GLY A 99 -12.46 6.42 -18.37
CA GLY A 99 -13.19 5.35 -19.04
C GLY A 99 -12.38 4.04 -19.14
N GLY A 100 -13.08 2.95 -19.43
CA GLY A 100 -12.49 1.61 -19.46
C GLY A 100 -12.05 1.12 -18.07
N ASN A 101 -11.31 0.01 -18.05
CA ASN A 101 -10.85 -0.62 -16.81
C ASN A 101 -9.50 -0.04 -16.36
N VAL A 102 -9.43 0.44 -15.12
CA VAL A 102 -8.19 0.96 -14.51
C VAL A 102 -7.90 0.17 -13.25
N ASP A 103 -6.87 -0.68 -13.28
CA ASP A 103 -6.45 -1.41 -12.11
C ASP A 103 -5.64 -0.53 -11.16
N VAL A 104 -5.83 -0.77 -9.86
CA VAL A 104 -5.12 -0.07 -8.80
C VAL A 104 -4.55 -1.06 -7.80
N ILE A 105 -3.27 -0.91 -7.48
CA ILE A 105 -2.58 -1.64 -6.43
C ILE A 105 -2.16 -0.62 -5.38
N CYS A 106 -2.51 -0.83 -4.11
CA CYS A 106 -2.07 0.02 -3.00
C CYS A 106 -1.46 -0.86 -1.90
N SER A 107 -0.29 -0.48 -1.40
CA SER A 107 0.42 -1.20 -0.35
C SER A 107 1.06 -0.22 0.63
N ARG A 108 1.29 -0.71 1.85
CA ARG A 108 2.15 -0.05 2.85
C ARG A 108 3.56 -0.62 2.91
N GLY A 109 3.80 -1.74 2.24
CA GLY A 109 5.08 -2.41 2.13
C GLY A 109 5.55 -2.47 0.69
N HIS A 110 6.80 -2.90 0.50
CA HIS A 110 7.42 -3.03 -0.81
C HIS A 110 6.91 -4.26 -1.55
N PHE A 111 6.72 -4.12 -2.86
CA PHE A 111 6.36 -5.21 -3.75
C PHE A 111 6.93 -4.90 -5.14
N SER A 112 7.23 -5.96 -5.90
CA SER A 112 7.63 -5.84 -7.30
C SER A 112 6.40 -5.97 -8.20
N TYR A 113 6.39 -5.22 -9.31
CA TYR A 113 5.28 -5.22 -10.27
C TYR A 113 5.81 -4.93 -11.69
N VAL A 114 5.09 -5.44 -12.70
CA VAL A 114 5.32 -5.17 -14.12
C VAL A 114 3.96 -5.07 -14.80
N PHE A 115 3.76 -4.06 -15.64
CA PHE A 115 2.57 -3.92 -16.47
C PHE A 115 2.94 -3.23 -17.80
N SER A 116 2.12 -3.43 -18.83
CA SER A 116 2.22 -2.72 -20.11
C SER A 116 0.98 -1.87 -20.30
N SER A 117 1.11 -0.55 -20.14
CA SER A 117 0.00 0.38 -20.24
C SER A 117 0.41 1.75 -20.76
N ASN A 118 -0.45 2.34 -21.58
CA ASN A 118 -0.29 3.72 -22.09
C ASN A 118 -0.79 4.78 -21.09
N LEU A 119 -1.44 4.39 -20.00
CA LEU A 119 -1.86 5.31 -18.93
C LEU A 119 -1.48 4.69 -17.59
N TYR A 120 -0.55 5.32 -16.88
CA TYR A 120 -0.09 4.83 -15.60
C TYR A 120 0.41 5.95 -14.67
N CYS A 121 0.33 5.70 -13.37
CA CYS A 121 0.92 6.55 -12.37
C CYS A 121 1.18 5.80 -11.05
N GLU A 122 2.35 6.02 -10.47
CA GLU A 122 2.65 5.75 -9.07
C GLU A 122 2.53 7.05 -8.26
N ALA A 123 1.82 6.99 -7.14
CA ALA A 123 1.70 8.08 -6.19
C ALA A 123 1.80 7.53 -4.76
N SER A 124 2.52 8.26 -3.91
CA SER A 124 2.68 7.93 -2.50
C SER A 124 2.12 9.07 -1.65
N LYS A 125 1.36 8.71 -0.62
CA LYS A 125 0.81 9.63 0.38
C LYS A 125 0.84 8.92 1.74
N ASP A 126 1.41 9.58 2.73
CA ASP A 126 1.67 9.00 4.05
C ASP A 126 2.49 7.71 3.94
N LEU A 127 1.97 6.60 4.46
CA LEU A 127 2.59 5.27 4.43
C LEU A 127 1.99 4.37 3.34
N VAL A 128 1.19 4.91 2.41
CA VAL A 128 0.55 4.15 1.35
C VAL A 128 1.13 4.58 0.01
N THR A 129 1.61 3.61 -0.76
CA THR A 129 1.97 3.79 -2.17
C THR A 129 0.92 3.10 -3.02
N CYS A 130 0.35 3.83 -3.98
CA CYS A 130 -0.61 3.33 -4.94
C CYS A 130 -0.04 3.43 -6.35
N ILE A 131 -0.37 2.44 -7.17
CA ILE A 131 -0.07 2.37 -8.60
C ILE A 131 -1.39 2.18 -9.31
N ALA A 132 -1.69 3.05 -10.28
CA ALA A 132 -2.85 2.92 -11.14
C ALA A 132 -2.39 2.76 -12.59
N PHE A 133 -2.97 1.82 -13.33
CA PHE A 133 -2.69 1.62 -14.74
C PHE A 133 -3.93 1.12 -15.47
N ARG A 134 -4.09 1.54 -16.74
CA ARG A 134 -5.19 1.06 -17.57
C ARG A 134 -4.89 -0.35 -18.07
N GLN A 135 -5.86 -1.25 -17.99
CA GLN A 135 -5.76 -2.56 -18.63
C GLN A 135 -5.70 -2.36 -20.15
N THR A 136 -4.65 -2.85 -20.78
CA THR A 136 -4.62 -2.96 -22.24
C THR A 136 -5.51 -4.12 -22.63
N LEU A 137 -6.57 -3.85 -23.41
CA LEU A 137 -7.37 -4.92 -23.99
C LEU A 137 -6.47 -5.65 -25.01
N SER A 138 -6.05 -6.86 -24.67
CA SER A 138 -5.52 -7.80 -25.65
C SER A 138 -6.71 -8.30 -26.47
N GLY A 139 -6.86 -7.73 -27.67
CA GLY A 139 -7.81 -8.20 -28.68
C GLY A 139 -7.39 -9.51 -29.32
#